data_AF-A0A3B7D7R9-F1
#
_entry.id   AF-A0A3B7D7R9-F1
#
_cell.length_a   1.000
_cell.length_b   1.000
_cell.length_c   1.000
_cell.angle_alpha   90.00
_cell.angle_beta   90.00
_cell.angle_gamma   90.00
#
_symmetry.space_group_name_H-M   'P 1'
#
loop_
_entity.id
_entity.type
_entity.pdbx_description
1 polymer ?
#
loop_
_entity_poly.entity_id
_entity_poly.type
_entity_poly.pdbx_seq_one_letter_code
_entity_poly.pdbx_strand_id
1 'polypeptide(L)'
;MAVQGPSSPTTSGAMSVGILDVRTVSGVGSVNRVRALPARLAAPARSLRLPEESGRIRLHTLQHAAVLRDLETKGVHRPPRWPADHDFAESYSWMHEQMARRLPTTGEGIIWSWAQIRRRDLTPDCPEARGEVLLSVDLPRDRVLLSHFGDWHCVLNRMIHVEGRPGEDDDAYDRRVDPIYDAFFDRREAAGLTHEPVKVWPDDLRQQAESSWTAIFDQSSWPPRDAIQATVHEIRAEDVVRAVRIC
;
A
#
# COMPACT_ATOMS: atom_id res chain seq x y z
N MET A 1 22.06 -51.55 56.43
CA MET A 1 22.31 -50.09 56.61
C MET A 1 21.27 -49.38 55.74
N ALA A 2 20.08 -48.96 56.19
CA ALA A 2 19.72 -48.10 57.34
C ALA A 2 20.48 -46.75 57.23
N VAL A 3 19.89 -45.56 57.16
CA VAL A 3 18.75 -44.99 57.89
C VAL A 3 18.23 -43.69 57.20
N GLN A 4 16.90 -43.52 57.23
CA GLN A 4 16.03 -42.31 57.40
C GLN A 4 16.53 -40.87 57.11
N GLY A 5 15.58 -40.03 56.64
CA GLY A 5 15.64 -38.56 56.65
C GLY A 5 15.66 -37.94 58.05
N PRO A 6 15.48 -36.61 58.22
CA PRO A 6 14.13 -36.04 58.15
C PRO A 6 14.01 -34.53 57.75
N SER A 7 12.74 -34.10 57.68
CA SER A 7 12.15 -32.81 58.13
C SER A 7 12.27 -31.53 57.28
N SER A 8 11.10 -31.10 56.80
CA SER A 8 10.74 -29.71 56.49
C SER A 8 10.64 -28.85 57.75
N PRO A 9 10.76 -27.52 57.61
CA PRO A 9 9.73 -26.64 58.16
C PRO A 9 9.23 -25.58 57.15
N THR A 10 7.96 -25.28 57.31
CA THR A 10 7.15 -24.23 56.69
C THR A 10 7.64 -22.83 57.06
N THR A 11 7.75 -21.90 56.10
CA THR A 11 7.42 -20.48 56.35
C THR A 11 7.00 -19.75 55.08
N SER A 12 5.84 -19.10 55.18
CA SER A 12 5.27 -18.12 54.27
C SER A 12 6.16 -16.88 54.16
N GLY A 13 6.32 -16.32 52.97
CA GLY A 13 7.05 -15.08 52.74
C GLY A 13 6.91 -14.60 51.30
N ALA A 14 5.94 -13.73 51.06
CA ALA A 14 5.85 -12.94 49.84
C ALA A 14 7.10 -12.07 49.70
N MET A 15 7.81 -12.16 48.57
CA MET A 15 8.79 -11.17 48.16
C MET A 15 8.63 -10.83 46.69
N SER A 16 8.56 -9.53 46.47
CA SER A 16 8.47 -8.80 45.21
C SER A 16 9.46 -9.31 44.17
N VAL A 17 8.96 -9.59 42.96
CA VAL A 17 9.80 -9.71 41.77
C VAL A 17 10.32 -8.30 41.45
N GLY A 18 11.58 -8.06 41.79
CA GLY A 18 12.33 -6.89 41.34
C GLY A 18 12.39 -6.90 39.81
N ILE A 19 11.80 -5.88 39.21
CA ILE A 19 11.99 -5.58 37.79
C ILE A 19 13.45 -5.15 37.63
N LEU A 20 14.25 -6.00 36.99
CA LEU A 20 15.59 -5.64 36.54
C LEU A 20 15.45 -4.57 35.44
N ASP A 21 15.78 -3.34 35.79
CA ASP A 21 16.01 -2.25 34.86
C ASP A 21 17.37 -2.47 34.19
N VAL A 22 17.35 -3.00 32.97
CA VAL A 22 18.53 -3.05 32.10
C VAL A 22 18.32 -2.03 30.99
N ARG A 23 19.06 -0.92 31.11
CA ARG A 23 19.29 0.05 30.05
C ARG A 23 19.87 -0.65 28.82
N THR A 24 19.30 -0.40 27.64
CA THR A 24 20.03 -0.56 26.38
C THR A 24 19.82 0.64 25.46
N VAL A 25 20.93 1.37 25.31
CA VAL A 25 21.41 2.24 24.25
C VAL A 25 20.48 2.49 23.04
N SER A 26 20.24 3.78 22.85
CA SER A 26 19.76 4.53 21.68
C SER A 26 20.30 4.08 20.32
N GLY A 27 19.43 4.05 19.29
CA GLY A 27 19.88 4.38 17.93
C GLY A 27 19.35 3.58 16.74
N VAL A 28 18.33 2.73 16.85
CA VAL A 28 17.56 2.21 15.69
C VAL A 28 16.11 2.08 16.13
N GLY A 29 15.16 2.64 15.38
CA GLY A 29 13.74 2.48 15.65
C GLY A 29 13.37 1.00 15.68
N SER A 30 13.17 0.43 16.88
CA SER A 30 12.77 -0.96 17.03
C SER A 30 11.38 -1.13 16.40
N VAL A 31 11.26 -1.98 15.38
CA VAL A 31 9.97 -2.49 14.89
C VAL A 31 9.39 -3.34 16.02
N ASN A 32 8.80 -2.68 17.01
CA ASN A 32 8.42 -3.31 18.26
C ASN A 32 7.30 -4.33 18.03
N ARG A 33 7.66 -5.63 18.18
CA ARG A 33 6.81 -6.83 18.20
C ARG A 33 6.08 -7.14 16.88
N VAL A 34 6.79 -7.82 15.99
CA VAL A 34 6.19 -8.56 14.88
C VAL A 34 5.32 -9.68 15.45
N ARG A 35 4.02 -9.69 15.11
CA ARG A 35 3.11 -10.76 15.51
C ARG A 35 2.95 -11.75 14.37
N ALA A 36 2.95 -13.04 14.67
CA ALA A 36 2.53 -14.08 13.75
C ALA A 36 1.01 -14.29 13.90
N LEU A 37 0.23 -14.09 12.84
CA LEU A 37 -1.22 -14.28 12.86
C LEU A 37 -1.68 -15.11 11.66
N PRO A 38 -2.69 -15.97 11.83
CA PRO A 38 -3.36 -16.61 10.70
C PRO A 38 -3.93 -15.55 9.74
N ALA A 39 -3.91 -15.83 8.44
CA ALA A 39 -4.42 -14.93 7.39
C ALA A 39 -5.74 -14.21 7.72
N ARG A 40 -6.76 -14.94 8.19
CA ARG A 40 -8.08 -14.39 8.56
C ARG A 40 -8.06 -13.33 9.68
N LEU A 41 -6.98 -13.28 10.47
CA LEU A 41 -6.77 -12.37 11.59
C LEU A 41 -5.70 -11.30 11.30
N ALA A 42 -5.01 -11.37 10.16
CA ALA A 42 -3.91 -10.46 9.84
C ALA A 42 -4.42 -9.03 9.60
N ALA A 43 -5.45 -8.89 8.77
CA ALA A 43 -6.09 -7.61 8.47
C ALA A 43 -6.48 -6.85 9.76
N PRO A 44 -6.36 -5.52 9.83
CA PRO A 44 -6.75 -4.72 10.98
C PRO A 44 -8.26 -4.82 11.25
N ALA A 45 -8.66 -4.80 12.53
CA ALA A 45 -10.06 -4.96 12.94
C ALA A 45 -11.01 -3.88 12.39
N ARG A 46 -10.48 -2.69 12.10
CA ARG A 46 -11.22 -1.55 11.57
C ARG A 46 -10.81 -1.27 10.13
N SER A 47 -11.76 -0.79 9.33
CA SER A 47 -11.45 -0.21 8.03
C SER A 47 -10.50 0.98 8.17
N LEU A 48 -9.60 1.11 7.22
CA LEU A 48 -8.76 2.29 7.09
C LEU A 48 -9.57 3.38 6.39
N ARG A 49 -9.47 4.63 6.88
CA ARG A 49 -10.11 5.81 6.30
C ARG A 49 -9.05 6.88 6.07
N LEU A 50 -9.24 7.70 5.05
CA LEU A 50 -8.42 8.89 4.89
C LEU A 50 -8.51 9.76 6.15
N PRO A 51 -7.37 10.23 6.69
CA PRO A 51 -7.37 11.13 7.83
C PRO A 51 -7.90 12.51 7.41
N GLU A 52 -8.64 13.17 8.30
CA GLU A 52 -9.21 14.49 8.00
C GLU A 52 -8.12 15.58 7.96
N GLU A 53 -7.19 15.68 8.93
CA GLU A 53 -6.20 16.79 8.96
C GLU A 53 -4.86 16.50 9.69
N SER A 54 -4.42 15.25 9.88
CA SER A 54 -3.33 14.95 10.84
C SER A 54 -1.88 15.24 10.39
N GLY A 55 -1.62 15.84 9.22
CA GLY A 55 -0.27 16.01 8.66
C GLY A 55 0.51 14.71 8.40
N ARG A 56 -0.03 13.58 8.89
CA ARG A 56 0.41 12.21 8.71
C ARG A 56 -0.76 11.36 8.27
N ILE A 57 -0.46 10.21 7.67
CA ILE A 57 -1.42 9.27 7.16
C ILE A 57 -1.05 7.83 7.52
N ARG A 58 -2.04 7.07 7.99
CA ARG A 58 -1.91 5.65 8.26
C ARG A 58 -2.12 4.89 6.96
N LEU A 59 -1.17 4.02 6.62
CA LEU A 59 -1.26 3.13 5.46
C LEU A 59 -1.15 1.67 5.87
N HIS A 60 -1.65 0.79 5.01
CA HIS A 60 -1.43 -0.64 5.07
C HIS A 60 -0.73 -1.12 3.81
N THR A 61 0.23 -2.03 3.94
CA THR A 61 0.90 -2.62 2.78
C THR A 61 1.26 -4.08 3.04
N LEU A 62 1.02 -4.93 2.05
CA LEU A 62 1.49 -6.31 2.02
C LEU A 62 2.86 -6.32 1.35
N GLN A 63 3.83 -6.94 2.01
CA GLN A 63 5.22 -6.92 1.61
C GLN A 63 5.87 -8.28 1.82
N HIS A 64 6.80 -8.64 0.94
CA HIS A 64 7.62 -9.82 1.12
C HIS A 64 8.37 -9.76 2.48
N ALA A 65 8.54 -10.89 3.16
CA ALA A 65 9.19 -10.92 4.49
C ALA A 65 10.63 -10.38 4.53
N ALA A 66 11.29 -10.24 3.36
CA ALA A 66 12.58 -9.57 3.25
C ALA A 66 12.52 -8.08 3.62
N VAL A 67 11.38 -7.41 3.39
CA VAL A 67 11.19 -6.00 3.74
C VAL A 67 11.30 -5.79 5.24
N LEU A 68 10.76 -6.72 6.04
CA LEU A 68 10.91 -6.68 7.50
C LEU A 68 12.39 -6.79 7.91
N ARG A 69 13.17 -7.65 7.24
CA ARG A 69 14.62 -7.75 7.49
C ARG A 69 15.36 -6.46 7.13
N ASP A 70 15.01 -5.82 6.01
CA ASP A 70 15.58 -4.52 5.65
C ASP A 70 15.28 -3.46 6.73
N LEU A 71 14.04 -3.40 7.21
CA LEU A 71 13.65 -2.47 8.26
C LEU A 71 14.38 -2.74 9.59
N GLU A 72 14.54 -4.01 9.98
CA GLU A 72 15.25 -4.40 11.20
C GLU A 72 16.77 -4.14 11.12
N THR A 73 17.38 -4.37 9.96
CA THR A 73 18.85 -4.33 9.82
C THR A 73 19.39 -2.99 9.31
N LYS A 74 18.65 -2.32 8.43
CA LYS A 74 19.05 -1.05 7.78
C LYS A 74 18.25 0.14 8.30
N GLY A 75 17.15 -0.09 9.02
CA GLY A 75 16.23 0.96 9.47
C GLY A 75 15.34 1.53 8.35
N VAL A 76 15.48 1.05 7.11
CA VAL A 76 14.77 1.57 5.94
C VAL A 76 14.65 0.51 4.85
N HIS A 77 13.52 0.50 4.15
CA HIS A 77 13.33 -0.25 2.93
C HIS A 77 13.06 0.71 1.76
N ARG A 78 13.82 0.51 0.67
CA ARG A 78 13.69 1.19 -0.61
C ARG A 78 13.65 0.12 -1.70
N PRO A 79 12.51 -0.10 -2.38
CA PRO A 79 12.46 -1.07 -3.46
C PRO A 79 13.27 -0.58 -4.65
N PRO A 80 13.87 -1.49 -5.43
CA PRO A 80 14.43 -1.14 -6.73
C PRO A 80 13.31 -0.75 -7.70
N ARG A 81 13.70 -0.15 -8.83
CA ARG A 81 12.79 0.02 -9.96
C ARG A 81 12.27 -1.34 -10.44
N TRP A 82 11.00 -1.37 -10.87
CA TRP A 82 10.41 -2.57 -11.46
C TRP A 82 11.14 -2.97 -12.75
N PRO A 83 11.28 -4.26 -13.06
CA PRO A 83 11.86 -4.71 -14.32
C PRO A 83 11.14 -4.13 -15.53
N ALA A 84 11.90 -3.81 -16.58
CA ALA A 84 11.37 -3.18 -17.80
C ALA A 84 10.50 -4.13 -18.65
N ASP A 85 10.65 -5.44 -18.46
CA ASP A 85 9.94 -6.52 -19.16
C ASP A 85 8.62 -6.93 -18.49
N HIS A 86 8.23 -6.24 -17.41
CA HIS A 86 6.95 -6.48 -16.75
C HIS A 86 5.78 -5.98 -17.59
N ASP A 87 4.66 -6.71 -17.62
CA ASP A 87 3.47 -6.39 -18.44
C ASP A 87 2.93 -4.97 -18.21
N PHE A 88 3.11 -4.44 -16.98
CA PHE A 88 2.71 -3.09 -16.58
C PHE A 88 3.86 -2.09 -16.43
N ALA A 89 5.04 -2.38 -16.99
CA ALA A 89 6.25 -1.55 -16.83
C ALA A 89 6.04 -0.09 -17.29
N GLU A 90 5.28 0.13 -18.38
CA GLU A 90 4.96 1.46 -18.88
C GLU A 90 4.07 2.23 -17.90
N SER A 91 2.98 1.64 -17.43
CA SER A 91 2.08 2.26 -16.44
C SER A 91 2.83 2.56 -15.12
N TYR A 92 3.67 1.63 -14.65
CA TYR A 92 4.49 1.86 -13.45
C TYR A 92 5.54 2.94 -13.65
N SER A 93 6.12 3.05 -14.86
CA SER A 93 7.02 4.16 -15.19
C SER A 93 6.28 5.50 -15.17
N TRP A 94 5.06 5.56 -15.73
CA TRP A 94 4.22 6.75 -15.65
C TRP A 94 3.90 7.13 -14.20
N MET A 95 3.52 6.19 -13.34
CA MET A 95 3.28 6.46 -11.91
C MET A 95 4.55 6.97 -11.22
N HIS A 96 5.72 6.40 -11.53
CA HIS A 96 7.00 6.86 -11.00
C HIS A 96 7.29 8.32 -11.38
N GLU A 97 7.01 8.71 -12.63
CA GLU A 97 7.13 10.10 -13.06
C GLU A 97 6.16 11.02 -12.29
N GLN A 98 4.93 10.57 -12.02
CA GLN A 98 4.00 11.33 -11.20
C GLN A 98 4.51 11.51 -9.77
N MET A 99 5.11 10.46 -9.18
CA MET A 99 5.75 10.54 -7.87
C MET A 99 6.91 11.54 -7.88
N ALA A 100 7.79 11.50 -8.88
CA ALA A 100 8.93 12.42 -9.00
C ALA A 100 8.50 13.89 -9.17
N ARG A 101 7.36 14.14 -9.83
CA ARG A 101 6.83 15.51 -10.02
C ARG A 101 6.12 16.06 -8.78
N ARG A 102 5.49 15.20 -7.97
CA ARG A 102 4.55 15.61 -6.91
C ARG A 102 5.08 15.43 -5.50
N LEU A 103 6.08 14.57 -5.29
CA LEU A 103 6.63 14.28 -3.97
C LEU A 103 8.00 14.96 -3.80
N PRO A 104 8.33 15.45 -2.59
CA PRO A 104 9.66 15.95 -2.25
C PRO A 104 10.67 14.84 -2.01
N THR A 105 10.25 13.57 -2.07
CA THR A 105 11.10 12.39 -1.85
C THR A 105 11.59 11.80 -3.16
N THR A 106 12.69 11.06 -3.09
CA THR A 106 13.29 10.38 -4.23
C THR A 106 13.44 8.89 -3.94
N GLY A 107 13.26 8.05 -4.96
CA GLY A 107 13.56 6.62 -4.90
C GLY A 107 13.41 5.99 -6.27
N GLU A 108 13.95 4.79 -6.45
CA GLU A 108 13.93 4.09 -7.74
C GLU A 108 12.65 3.28 -7.95
N GLY A 109 12.09 2.74 -6.87
CA GLY A 109 10.89 1.91 -6.90
C GLY A 109 9.67 2.56 -6.26
N ILE A 110 8.57 1.80 -6.26
CA ILE A 110 7.27 2.19 -5.73
C ILE A 110 6.86 1.17 -4.68
N ILE A 111 6.49 1.66 -3.49
CA ILE A 111 5.79 0.85 -2.49
C ILE A 111 4.30 1.18 -2.58
N TRP A 112 3.51 0.19 -3.00
CA TRP A 112 2.05 0.28 -3.04
C TRP A 112 1.45 0.01 -1.67
N SER A 113 0.48 0.82 -1.28
CA SER A 113 -0.21 0.73 0.01
C SER A 113 -1.67 1.12 -0.13
N TRP A 114 -2.51 0.73 0.83
CA TRP A 114 -3.86 1.25 0.97
C TRP A 114 -3.86 2.42 1.97
N ALA A 115 -4.48 3.53 1.58
CA ALA A 115 -4.77 4.69 2.42
C ALA A 115 -6.23 4.72 2.90
N GLN A 116 -7.12 4.06 2.16
CA GLN A 116 -8.49 3.80 2.55
C GLN A 116 -8.91 2.45 1.97
N ILE A 117 -9.38 1.55 2.81
CA ILE A 117 -9.85 0.23 2.40
C ILE A 117 -10.76 -0.36 3.48
N ARG A 118 -11.83 -1.05 3.08
CA ARG A 118 -12.65 -1.76 4.05
C ARG A 118 -11.94 -3.04 4.46
N ARG A 119 -12.08 -3.42 5.74
CA ARG A 119 -11.51 -4.69 6.23
C ARG A 119 -11.90 -5.88 5.34
N ARG A 120 -13.18 -5.94 4.92
CA ARG A 120 -13.71 -7.05 4.11
C ARG A 120 -13.06 -7.13 2.73
N ASP A 121 -12.53 -6.03 2.23
CA ASP A 121 -11.89 -5.93 0.92
C ASP A 121 -10.37 -6.27 1.03
N LEU A 122 -9.73 -6.00 2.18
CA LEU A 122 -8.32 -6.36 2.46
C LEU A 122 -8.13 -7.81 2.97
N THR A 123 -9.15 -8.36 3.63
CA THR A 123 -9.05 -9.71 4.25
C THR A 123 -8.81 -10.83 3.23
N PRO A 124 -9.44 -10.82 2.02
CA PRO A 124 -9.22 -11.84 0.99
C PRO A 124 -7.78 -11.91 0.48
N ASP A 125 -7.03 -10.82 0.52
CA ASP A 125 -5.63 -10.78 0.06
C ASP A 125 -4.68 -11.49 1.04
N CYS A 126 -5.04 -11.56 2.33
CA CYS A 126 -4.18 -12.13 3.36
C CYS A 126 -3.91 -13.64 3.16
N PRO A 127 -4.88 -14.49 2.80
CA PRO A 127 -4.62 -15.90 2.46
C PRO A 127 -3.62 -16.13 1.33
N GLU A 128 -3.59 -15.26 0.32
CA GLU A 128 -2.65 -15.35 -0.82
C GLU A 128 -1.25 -14.90 -0.41
N ALA A 129 -1.16 -14.01 0.57
CA ALA A 129 0.06 -13.47 1.14
C ALA A 129 0.68 -14.33 2.27
N ARG A 130 0.48 -15.65 2.28
CA ARG A 130 1.12 -16.51 3.31
C ARG A 130 2.64 -16.43 3.23
N GLY A 131 3.28 -16.24 4.38
CA GLY A 131 4.72 -16.01 4.47
C GLY A 131 5.13 -14.55 4.28
N GLU A 132 4.22 -13.68 3.83
CA GLU A 132 4.43 -12.25 3.73
C GLU A 132 4.19 -11.52 5.06
N VAL A 133 4.36 -10.20 5.03
CA VAL A 133 4.17 -9.31 6.16
C VAL A 133 3.19 -8.20 5.80
N LEU A 134 2.13 -8.08 6.58
CA LEU A 134 1.27 -6.90 6.57
C LEU A 134 1.86 -5.84 7.50
N LEU A 135 2.28 -4.73 6.93
CA LEU A 135 2.75 -3.56 7.66
C LEU A 135 1.61 -2.55 7.78
N SER A 136 1.44 -2.00 8.99
CA SER A 136 0.81 -0.70 9.17
C SER A 136 1.92 0.33 9.39
N VAL A 137 1.87 1.41 8.62
CA VAL A 137 2.83 2.50 8.71
C VAL A 137 2.12 3.81 8.89
N ASP A 138 2.72 4.71 9.64
CA ASP A 138 2.27 6.08 9.82
C ASP A 138 3.30 6.97 9.16
N LEU A 139 2.95 7.73 8.13
CA LEU A 139 3.88 8.51 7.31
C LEU A 139 3.47 9.98 7.26
N PRO A 140 4.43 10.93 7.19
CA PRO A 140 4.16 12.31 6.79
C PRO A 140 3.35 12.37 5.49
N ARG A 141 2.32 13.22 5.44
CA ARG A 141 1.38 13.29 4.30
C ARG A 141 2.09 13.69 2.99
N ASP A 142 3.11 14.53 3.07
CA ASP A 142 3.91 15.00 1.93
C ASP A 142 4.81 13.91 1.32
N ARG A 143 5.05 12.80 2.03
CA ARG A 143 5.78 11.62 1.51
C ARG A 143 4.89 10.65 0.72
N VAL A 144 3.59 10.93 0.62
CA VAL A 144 2.58 10.00 0.08
C VAL A 144 1.87 10.59 -1.12
N LEU A 145 1.88 9.88 -2.25
CA LEU A 145 1.01 10.19 -3.38
C LEU A 145 -0.22 9.30 -3.28
N LEU A 146 -1.40 9.93 -3.17
CA LEU A 146 -2.68 9.21 -3.12
C LEU A 146 -3.30 9.15 -4.51
N SER A 147 -3.88 8.02 -4.87
CA SER A 147 -4.66 7.87 -6.10
C SER A 147 -5.88 6.98 -5.89
N HIS A 148 -6.90 7.13 -6.73
CA HIS A 148 -8.04 6.22 -6.76
C HIS A 148 -7.58 4.80 -7.15
N PHE A 149 -7.98 3.78 -6.39
CA PHE A 149 -7.60 2.39 -6.69
C PHE A 149 -8.32 1.86 -7.94
N GLY A 150 -9.61 2.17 -8.08
CA GLY A 150 -10.41 1.75 -9.24
C GLY A 150 -9.86 2.35 -10.54
N ASP A 151 -9.70 3.67 -10.57
CA ASP A 151 -9.36 4.42 -11.78
C ASP A 151 -7.94 4.16 -12.26
N TRP A 152 -7.06 3.72 -11.35
CA TRP A 152 -5.73 3.24 -11.71
C TRP A 152 -5.77 2.14 -12.79
N HIS A 153 -6.85 1.36 -12.85
CA HIS A 153 -7.03 0.33 -13.89
C HIS A 153 -7.12 0.92 -15.30
N CYS A 154 -7.57 2.18 -15.47
CA CYS A 154 -7.50 2.84 -16.77
C CYS A 154 -6.05 2.99 -17.23
N VAL A 155 -5.13 3.35 -16.33
CA VAL A 155 -3.70 3.49 -16.64
C VAL A 155 -3.05 2.13 -16.91
N LEU A 156 -3.40 1.09 -16.14
CA LEU A 156 -2.88 -0.27 -16.36
C LEU A 156 -3.29 -0.82 -17.74
N ASN A 157 -4.53 -0.55 -18.15
CA ASN A 157 -5.11 -1.08 -19.38
C ASN A 157 -4.97 -0.13 -20.59
N ARG A 158 -4.23 0.97 -20.44
CA ARG A 158 -4.03 1.99 -21.50
C ARG A 158 -5.38 2.49 -22.05
N MET A 159 -6.34 2.75 -21.15
CA MET A 159 -7.66 3.29 -21.47
C MET A 159 -7.72 4.74 -21.00
N ILE A 160 -8.50 5.57 -21.66
CA ILE A 160 -8.85 6.90 -21.10
C ILE A 160 -9.62 6.70 -19.79
N HIS A 161 -9.49 7.65 -18.87
CA HIS A 161 -10.35 7.74 -17.69
C HIS A 161 -11.48 8.73 -17.97
N VAL A 162 -12.69 8.39 -17.53
CA VAL A 162 -13.84 9.26 -17.61
C VAL A 162 -14.45 9.38 -16.22
N GLU A 163 -14.45 10.59 -15.67
CA GLU A 163 -15.01 10.83 -14.34
C GLU A 163 -16.53 10.57 -14.31
N GLY A 164 -16.98 9.99 -13.20
CA GLY A 164 -18.41 9.92 -12.87
C GLY A 164 -18.95 11.30 -12.55
N ARG A 165 -20.24 11.53 -12.86
CA ARG A 165 -20.90 12.80 -12.52
C ARG A 165 -21.63 12.68 -11.18
N PRO A 166 -21.72 13.76 -10.38
CA PRO A 166 -22.49 13.74 -9.14
C PRO A 166 -23.95 13.30 -9.38
N GLY A 167 -24.40 12.26 -8.68
CA GLY A 167 -25.76 11.73 -8.77
C GLY A 167 -26.04 10.89 -10.01
N GLU A 168 -25.02 10.60 -10.83
CA GLU A 168 -25.13 9.66 -11.93
C GLU A 168 -25.19 8.22 -11.39
N ASP A 169 -26.15 7.45 -11.89
CA ASP A 169 -26.22 6.01 -11.66
C ASP A 169 -25.40 5.25 -12.70
N ASP A 170 -25.17 3.96 -12.45
CA ASP A 170 -24.33 3.11 -13.31
C ASP A 170 -24.88 3.06 -14.75
N ASP A 171 -26.20 2.92 -14.93
CA ASP A 171 -26.83 2.89 -16.26
C ASP A 171 -26.69 4.20 -17.04
N ALA A 172 -26.74 5.35 -16.36
CA ALA A 172 -26.51 6.66 -16.96
C ALA A 172 -25.02 6.88 -17.28
N TYR A 173 -24.13 6.39 -16.41
CA TYR A 173 -22.70 6.41 -16.63
C TYR A 173 -22.34 5.59 -17.88
N ASP A 174 -22.75 4.32 -17.95
CA ASP A 174 -22.44 3.42 -19.07
C ASP A 174 -22.93 4.00 -20.40
N ARG A 175 -24.20 4.44 -20.47
CA ARG A 175 -24.74 5.08 -21.69
C ARG A 175 -23.96 6.31 -22.16
N ARG A 176 -23.31 7.03 -21.25
CA ARG A 176 -22.50 8.21 -21.57
C ARG A 176 -21.07 7.83 -21.93
N VAL A 177 -20.50 6.86 -21.24
CA VAL A 177 -19.07 6.53 -21.31
C VAL A 177 -18.78 5.51 -22.40
N ASP A 178 -19.67 4.55 -22.67
CA ASP A 178 -19.47 3.53 -23.71
C ASP A 178 -19.14 4.14 -25.08
N PRO A 179 -19.88 5.15 -25.60
CA PRO A 179 -19.54 5.74 -26.91
C PRO A 179 -18.20 6.48 -26.91
N ILE A 180 -17.75 6.96 -25.75
CA ILE A 180 -16.47 7.66 -25.59
C ILE A 180 -15.33 6.63 -25.65
N TYR A 181 -15.49 5.50 -24.97
CA TYR A 181 -14.56 4.37 -25.05
C TYR A 181 -14.50 3.78 -26.45
N ASP A 182 -15.64 3.49 -27.06
CA ASP A 182 -15.71 2.96 -28.44
C ASP A 182 -14.95 3.88 -29.41
N ALA A 183 -15.24 5.18 -29.39
CA ALA A 183 -14.55 6.14 -30.27
C ALA A 183 -13.04 6.21 -30.03
N PHE A 184 -12.59 6.04 -28.77
CA PHE A 184 -11.16 6.00 -28.45
C PHE A 184 -10.51 4.70 -28.95
N PHE A 185 -11.17 3.55 -28.74
CA PHE A 185 -10.68 2.25 -29.18
C PHE A 185 -10.66 2.12 -30.70
N ASP A 186 -11.69 2.60 -31.40
CA ASP A 186 -11.75 2.63 -32.87
C ASP A 186 -10.57 3.41 -33.45
N ARG A 187 -10.24 4.57 -32.88
CA ARG A 187 -9.07 5.37 -33.30
C ARG A 187 -7.75 4.64 -33.02
N ARG A 188 -7.64 3.96 -31.88
CA ARG A 188 -6.46 3.18 -31.51
C ARG A 188 -6.28 1.98 -32.45
N GLU A 189 -7.36 1.26 -32.76
CA GLU A 189 -7.37 0.11 -33.66
C GLU A 189 -7.07 0.53 -35.10
N ALA A 190 -7.70 1.60 -35.60
CA ALA A 190 -7.43 2.15 -36.93
C ALA A 190 -5.96 2.58 -37.12
N ALA A 191 -5.28 2.94 -36.03
CA ALA A 191 -3.86 3.26 -36.02
C ALA A 191 -2.94 2.02 -35.81
N GLY A 192 -3.50 0.83 -35.61
CA GLY A 192 -2.74 -0.41 -35.38
C GLY A 192 -2.09 -0.51 -34.00
N LEU A 193 -2.62 0.19 -32.99
CA LEU A 193 -1.95 0.40 -31.69
C LEU A 193 -2.48 -0.51 -30.56
N THR A 194 -3.16 -1.60 -30.89
CA THR A 194 -3.83 -2.47 -29.90
C THR A 194 -2.87 -3.03 -28.84
N HIS A 195 -1.64 -3.33 -29.22
CA HIS A 195 -0.61 -3.88 -28.32
C HIS A 195 0.61 -2.98 -28.15
N GLU A 196 0.69 -1.90 -28.93
CA GLU A 196 1.82 -1.00 -28.93
C GLU A 196 1.88 -0.17 -27.63
N PRO A 197 3.09 0.14 -27.13
CA PRO A 197 3.27 0.96 -25.95
C PRO A 197 2.78 2.39 -26.20
N VAL A 198 2.21 3.03 -25.18
CA VAL A 198 1.66 4.40 -25.21
C VAL A 198 2.67 5.41 -25.76
N LYS A 199 3.96 5.22 -25.47
CA LYS A 199 5.03 6.11 -25.96
C LYS A 199 5.11 6.22 -27.50
N VAL A 200 4.65 5.22 -28.26
CA VAL A 200 4.68 5.24 -29.73
C VAL A 200 3.36 5.71 -30.35
N TRP A 201 2.34 5.96 -29.53
CA TRP A 201 1.06 6.43 -30.02
C TRP A 201 1.17 7.84 -30.61
N PRO A 202 0.31 8.19 -31.58
CA PRO A 202 0.09 9.57 -32.02
C PRO A 202 -0.10 10.51 -30.83
N ASP A 203 0.47 11.71 -30.94
CA ASP A 203 0.52 12.67 -29.83
C ASP A 203 -0.86 13.01 -29.27
N ASP A 204 -1.88 13.09 -30.12
CA ASP A 204 -3.27 13.36 -29.74
C ASP A 204 -3.88 12.22 -28.91
N LEU A 205 -3.67 10.96 -29.30
CA LEU A 205 -4.14 9.79 -28.54
C LEU A 205 -3.39 9.65 -27.21
N ARG A 206 -2.07 9.81 -27.23
CA ARG A 206 -1.24 9.78 -26.01
C ARG A 206 -1.67 10.88 -25.04
N GLN A 207 -1.78 12.12 -25.53
CA GLN A 207 -2.17 13.26 -24.70
C GLN A 207 -3.58 13.09 -24.15
N GLN A 208 -4.53 12.57 -24.94
CA GLN A 208 -5.89 12.28 -24.47
C GLN A 208 -5.87 11.27 -23.32
N ALA A 209 -5.12 10.18 -23.46
CA ALA A 209 -4.97 9.18 -22.40
C ALA A 209 -4.30 9.75 -21.15
N GLU A 210 -3.09 10.29 -21.28
CA GLU A 210 -2.30 10.77 -20.15
C GLU A 210 -2.95 11.94 -19.40
N SER A 211 -3.62 12.86 -20.11
CA SER A 211 -4.35 13.96 -19.47
C SER A 211 -5.53 13.43 -18.66
N SER A 212 -6.29 12.47 -19.20
CA SER A 212 -7.40 11.83 -18.47
C SER A 212 -6.91 11.10 -17.22
N TRP A 213 -5.75 10.45 -17.26
CA TRP A 213 -5.20 9.74 -16.09
C TRP A 213 -4.84 10.66 -14.94
N THR A 214 -4.66 11.96 -15.16
CA THR A 214 -4.37 12.87 -14.04
C THR A 214 -5.53 12.99 -13.05
N ALA A 215 -6.77 12.68 -13.49
CA ALA A 215 -7.98 12.67 -12.67
C ALA A 215 -7.92 11.64 -11.53
N ILE A 216 -7.14 10.56 -11.66
CA ILE A 216 -7.01 9.55 -10.58
C ILE A 216 -6.43 10.14 -9.30
N PHE A 217 -5.81 11.33 -9.37
CA PHE A 217 -5.23 12.05 -8.23
C PHE A 217 -6.15 13.14 -7.65
N ASP A 218 -7.28 13.43 -8.29
CA ASP A 218 -8.23 14.44 -7.82
C ASP A 218 -9.12 13.88 -6.71
N GLN A 219 -8.84 14.28 -5.47
CA GLN A 219 -9.56 13.77 -4.30
C GLN A 219 -11.00 14.27 -4.22
N SER A 220 -11.33 15.34 -4.96
CA SER A 220 -12.68 15.92 -4.96
C SER A 220 -13.69 15.09 -5.75
N SER A 221 -13.22 14.21 -6.64
CA SER A 221 -14.05 13.32 -7.45
C SER A 221 -14.20 11.91 -6.87
N TRP A 222 -13.43 11.55 -5.85
CA TRP A 222 -13.43 10.18 -5.31
C TRP A 222 -14.69 9.88 -4.50
N PRO A 223 -15.39 8.76 -4.79
CA PRO A 223 -16.51 8.33 -3.96
C PRO A 223 -16.05 8.05 -2.51
N PRO A 224 -16.79 8.49 -1.47
CA PRO A 224 -16.33 8.42 -0.06
C PRO A 224 -16.04 7.02 0.49
N ARG A 225 -16.41 5.98 -0.26
CA ARG A 225 -16.42 4.59 0.17
C ARG A 225 -15.47 3.70 -0.62
N ASP A 226 -14.80 4.28 -1.60
CA ASP A 226 -13.95 3.54 -2.51
C ASP A 226 -12.57 3.33 -1.91
N ALA A 227 -11.86 2.34 -2.45
CA ALA A 227 -10.50 2.08 -2.04
C ALA A 227 -9.59 3.18 -2.59
N ILE A 228 -8.78 3.75 -1.70
CA ILE A 228 -7.75 4.73 -2.07
C ILE A 228 -6.40 4.08 -1.84
N GLN A 229 -5.59 4.06 -2.89
CA GLN A 229 -4.23 3.57 -2.82
C GLN A 229 -3.25 4.71 -2.57
N ALA A 230 -2.06 4.35 -2.14
CA ALA A 230 -0.96 5.23 -1.83
C ALA A 230 0.33 4.65 -2.42
N THR A 231 1.16 5.53 -2.97
CA THR A 231 2.51 5.21 -3.42
C THR A 231 3.53 6.03 -2.65
N VAL A 232 4.61 5.35 -2.23
CA VAL A 232 5.74 5.95 -1.50
C VAL A 232 7.06 5.39 -2.01
N HIS A 233 8.14 6.17 -1.94
CA HIS A 233 9.47 5.73 -2.36
C HIS A 233 10.19 4.86 -1.31
N GLU A 234 9.87 5.07 -0.02
CA GLU A 234 10.55 4.39 1.09
C GLU A 234 9.65 4.25 2.32
N ILE A 235 9.90 3.19 3.09
CA ILE A 235 9.37 3.02 4.46
C ILE A 235 10.56 2.97 5.41
N ARG A 236 10.51 3.73 6.52
CA ARG A 236 11.50 3.67 7.60
C ARG A 236 10.96 2.85 8.75
N ALA A 237 11.86 2.23 9.52
CA ALA A 237 11.49 1.43 10.69
C ALA A 237 10.70 2.26 11.73
N GLU A 238 11.05 3.55 11.88
CA GLU A 238 10.34 4.50 12.74
C GLU A 238 8.90 4.81 12.30
N ASP A 239 8.58 4.63 11.01
CA ASP A 239 7.24 4.81 10.48
C ASP A 239 6.35 3.57 10.75
N VAL A 240 6.93 2.41 11.12
CA VAL A 240 6.19 1.16 11.32
C VAL A 240 5.55 1.12 12.70
N VAL A 241 4.22 1.12 12.72
CA VAL A 241 3.42 1.06 13.96
C VAL A 241 2.88 -0.34 14.27
N ARG A 242 2.85 -1.22 13.27
CA ARG A 242 2.44 -2.63 13.42
C ARG A 242 3.03 -3.46 12.29
N ALA A 243 3.58 -4.61 12.62
CA ALA A 243 3.99 -5.62 11.66
C ALA A 243 3.34 -6.98 12.01
N VAL A 244 2.75 -7.62 11.01
CA VAL A 244 2.12 -8.94 11.15
C VAL A 244 2.67 -9.87 10.10
N ARG A 245 3.36 -10.93 10.51
CA ARG A 245 3.66 -12.06 9.63
C ARG A 245 2.42 -12.90 9.44
N ILE A 246 2.09 -13.19 8.19
CA ILE A 246 0.91 -13.94 7.82
C ILE A 246 1.25 -15.43 7.76
N CYS A 247 0.55 -16.23 8.56
CA CYS A 247 0.78 -17.67 8.71
C CYS A 247 -0.34 -18.50 8.08
#